data_AF-A0AAU6E9B7-F1
#
_entry.id   AF-A0AAU6E9B7-F1
#
_cell.length_a   1.000
_cell.length_b   1.000
_cell.length_c   1.000
_cell.angle_alpha   90.00
_cell.angle_beta   90.00
_cell.angle_gamma   90.00
#
_symmetry.space_group_name_H-M   'P 1'
#
loop_
_entity.id
_entity.type
_entity.pdbx_description
1 polymer ?
#
loop_
_entity_poly.entity_id
_entity_poly.type
_entity_poly.pdbx_seq_one_letter_code
_entity_poly.pdbx_strand_id
1 'polypeptide(L)' 'MGKRLTSRGFIAFGHEDRVPDLIAEVGSRLREGGLTFPETVVDGLENARQAFIDMPSGADTGKTPIRSAR' A
#
# COMPACT_ATOMS: atom_id res chain seq x y z
N MET A 1 26.02 27.18 -0.45
CA MET A 1 25.17 26.90 -1.63
C MET A 1 23.93 26.13 -1.18
N GLY A 2 22.76 26.77 -1.09
CA GLY A 2 21.51 26.11 -0.68
C GLY A 2 20.81 25.43 -1.86
N LYS A 3 20.33 24.19 -1.69
CA LYS A 3 19.54 23.50 -2.71
C LYS A 3 18.11 24.04 -2.68
N ARG A 4 17.62 24.54 -3.82
CA ARG A 4 16.23 25.04 -4.03
C ARG A 4 15.24 23.89 -4.05
N LEU A 5 15.09 23.19 -2.92
CA LEU A 5 14.20 22.05 -2.78
C LEU A 5 12.77 22.52 -2.49
N THR A 6 11.79 21.81 -3.06
CA THR A 6 10.38 21.93 -2.69
C THR A 6 9.98 20.69 -1.90
N SER A 7 9.40 20.89 -0.72
CA SER A 7 8.75 19.85 0.08
C SER A 7 7.28 20.23 0.24
N ARG A 8 6.37 19.31 -0.08
CA ARG A 8 4.93 19.52 -0.04
C ARG A 8 4.24 18.28 0.49
N GLY A 9 3.42 18.46 1.52
CA GLY A 9 2.55 17.40 2.04
C GLY A 9 1.41 17.08 1.06
N PHE A 10 0.87 15.88 1.17
CA PHE A 10 -0.20 15.36 0.31
C PHE A 10 -1.13 14.46 1.13
N ILE A 11 -2.43 14.51 0.86
CA ILE A 11 -3.42 13.62 1.46
C ILE A 11 -4.19 12.95 0.32
N ALA A 12 -4.18 11.61 0.27
CA ALA A 12 -4.80 10.85 -0.80
C ALA A 12 -6.30 11.15 -0.96
N PHE A 13 -7.02 11.29 0.17
CA PHE A 13 -8.45 11.64 0.19
C PHE A 13 -8.76 13.02 -0.42
N GLY A 14 -7.77 13.89 -0.62
CA GLY A 14 -7.94 15.16 -1.34
C GLY A 14 -8.04 15.01 -2.87
N HIS A 15 -7.87 13.80 -3.39
CA HIS A 15 -7.80 13.49 -4.82
C HIS A 15 -8.67 12.29 -5.22
N GLU A 16 -9.79 12.08 -4.51
CA GLU A 16 -10.71 10.97 -4.79
C GLU A 16 -11.24 10.98 -6.23
N ASP A 17 -11.35 12.18 -6.84
CA ASP A 17 -11.70 12.38 -8.24
C ASP A 17 -10.75 11.69 -9.23
N ARG A 18 -9.51 11.40 -8.80
CA ARG A 18 -8.47 10.73 -9.59
C ARG A 18 -8.50 9.21 -9.46
N VAL A 19 -9.28 8.66 -8.52
CA VAL A 19 -9.34 7.20 -8.26
C VAL A 19 -9.78 6.39 -9.49
N PRO A 20 -10.78 6.83 -10.30
CA PRO A 20 -11.16 6.08 -11.50
C PRO A 20 -10.01 5.93 -12.50
N ASP A 21 -9.28 7.01 -12.77
CA ASP A 21 -8.10 7.01 -13.66
C ASP A 21 -7.00 6.11 -13.11
N LEU A 22 -6.74 6.20 -11.79
CA LEU A 22 -5.75 5.37 -11.11
C LEU A 22 -6.06 3.88 -11.26
N ILE A 23 -7.31 3.48 -11.02
CA ILE A 23 -7.74 2.07 -11.17
C ILE A 23 -7.57 1.60 -12.61
N ALA A 24 -7.94 2.42 -13.60
CA ALA A 24 -7.81 2.07 -15.00
C ALA A 24 -6.35 1.82 -15.39
N GLU A 25 -5.44 2.74 -15.05
CA GLU A 25 -4.03 2.65 -15.41
C GLU A 25 -3.30 1.55 -14.61
N VAL A 26 -3.33 1.64 -13.28
CA VAL A 26 -2.60 0.73 -12.39
C VAL A 26 -3.16 -0.68 -12.49
N GLY A 27 -4.48 -0.82 -12.59
CA GLY A 27 -5.14 -2.11 -12.77
C GLY A 27 -4.77 -2.80 -14.07
N SER A 28 -4.54 -2.05 -15.16
CA SER A 28 -4.01 -2.64 -16.41
C SER A 28 -2.59 -3.15 -16.20
N ARG A 29 -1.71 -2.34 -15.62
CA ARG A 29 -0.30 -2.70 -15.37
C ARG A 29 -0.16 -3.92 -14.46
N LEU A 30 -0.99 -4.02 -13.42
CA LEU A 30 -1.04 -5.20 -12.55
C LEU A 30 -1.46 -6.46 -13.31
N ARG A 31 -2.52 -6.39 -14.13
CA ARG A 31 -2.99 -7.54 -14.93
C ARG A 31 -2.00 -7.99 -15.99
N GLU A 32 -1.30 -7.03 -16.60
CA GLU A 32 -0.28 -7.28 -17.63
C GLU A 32 1.06 -7.72 -17.05
N GLY A 33 1.23 -7.71 -15.72
CA GLY A 33 2.49 -8.03 -15.04
C GLY A 33 3.57 -6.93 -15.15
N GLY A 34 3.22 -5.78 -15.73
CA GLY A 34 4.10 -4.60 -15.81
C GLY A 34 4.26 -3.85 -14.49
N LEU A 35 3.48 -4.21 -13.47
CA LEU A 35 3.62 -3.76 -12.10
C LEU A 35 3.48 -4.97 -11.15
N THR A 36 4.43 -5.12 -10.26
CA THR A 36 4.38 -6.09 -9.15
C THR A 36 4.27 -5.36 -7.84
N PHE A 37 3.54 -5.92 -6.88
CA PHE A 37 3.41 -5.35 -5.55
C PHE A 37 3.72 -6.42 -4.50
N PRO A 38 4.66 -6.16 -3.57
CA PRO A 38 4.96 -7.11 -2.50
C PRO A 38 3.87 -7.09 -1.43
N GLU A 39 3.56 -8.26 -0.90
CA GLU A 39 2.65 -8.43 0.23
C GLU A 39 3.24 -9.36 1.28
N THR A 40 2.92 -9.07 2.54
CA THR A 40 3.09 -9.98 3.66
C THR A 40 1.70 -10.41 4.12
N VAL A 41 1.21 -11.54 3.62
CA VAL A 41 -0.15 -11.99 3.95
C VAL A 41 -0.15 -12.73 5.29
N VAL A 42 -0.98 -12.27 6.22
CA VAL A 42 -1.16 -12.89 7.53
C VAL A 42 -2.50 -13.62 7.56
N ASP A 43 -2.48 -14.90 7.87
CA ASP A 43 -3.69 -15.71 7.98
C ASP A 43 -4.28 -15.64 9.40
N GLY A 44 -5.60 -15.59 9.50
CA GLY A 44 -6.32 -15.56 10.78
C GLY A 44 -6.51 -14.14 11.31
N LEU A 45 -7.75 -13.79 11.65
CA LEU A 45 -8.07 -12.49 12.25
C LEU A 45 -7.46 -12.35 13.65
N GLU A 46 -7.28 -13.46 14.36
CA GLU A 46 -6.59 -13.56 15.64
C GLU A 46 -5.17 -12.99 15.59
N ASN A 47 -4.52 -13.03 14.42
CA ASN A 47 -3.16 -12.52 14.22
C ASN A 47 -3.12 -11.03 13.84
N ALA A 48 -4.27 -10.39 13.59
CA ALA A 48 -4.34 -8.99 13.15
C ALA A 48 -3.68 -8.02 14.15
N ARG A 49 -3.84 -8.27 15.46
CA ARG A 49 -3.21 -7.45 16.50
C ARG A 49 -1.68 -7.49 16.39
N GLN A 50 -1.12 -8.68 16.21
CA GLN A 50 0.33 -8.84 16.15
C GLN A 50 0.87 -8.24 14.85
N ALA A 51 0.21 -8.49 13.72
CA ALA A 51 0.56 -7.89 12.44
C ALA A 51 0.59 -6.35 12.48
N PHE A 52 -0.36 -5.73 13.19
CA PHE A 52 -0.39 -4.28 13.35
C PHE A 52 0.77 -3.74 14.21
N ILE A 53 1.21 -4.48 15.22
CA ILE A 53 2.36 -4.12 16.07
C ILE A 53 3.68 -4.30 15.31
N ASP A 54 3.74 -5.32 14.46
CA ASP A 54 4.92 -5.68 13.69
C ASP A 54 5.20 -4.68 12.54
N MET A 55 4.16 -4.12 11.92
CA MET A 55 4.25 -3.14 10.83
C MET A 55 5.16 -1.92 11.14
N PRO A 56 4.99 -1.17 12.24
CA PRO A 56 5.88 -0.06 12.56
C PRO A 56 7.31 -0.50 12.94
N SER A 57 7.52 -1.77 13.27
CA SER A 57 8.86 -2.33 13.52
C SER A 57 9.60 -2.74 12.24
N GLY A 58 8.91 -2.74 11.09
CA GLY A 58 9.47 -3.13 9.80
C GLY A 58 9.64 -4.64 9.62
N ALA A 59 8.84 -5.44 10.33
CA ALA A 59 8.88 -6.91 10.23
C ALA A 59 8.17 -7.47 8.99
N ASP A 60 7.43 -6.63 8.25
CA ASP A 60 6.75 -6.98 7.01
C ASP A 60 7.38 -6.28 5.78
N THR A 61 7.13 -6.85 4.60
CA THR A 61 7.49 -6.26 3.31
C THR A 61 6.21 -5.95 2.53
N GLY A 62 6.03 -4.69 2.16
CA GLY A 62 4.93 -4.26 1.32
C GLY A 62 3.61 -4.15 2.08
N LYS A 63 2.51 -4.52 1.43
CA LYS A 63 1.17 -4.44 2.05
C LYS A 63 0.92 -5.67 2.92
N THR A 64 0.30 -5.47 4.08
CA THR A 64 0.04 -6.56 5.04
C THR A 64 -1.47 -6.84 5.16
N PRO A 65 -2.06 -7.59 4.23
CA PRO A 65 -3.46 -8.00 4.34
C PRO A 65 -3.64 -9.11 5.37
N ILE A 66 -4.76 -9.07 6.10
CA ILE A 66 -5.20 -10.15 7.00
C ILE A 66 -6.25 -10.99 6.28
N ARG A 67 -6.03 -12.30 6.17
CA ARG A 67 -6.98 -13.25 5.60
C ARG A 67 -7.85 -13.83 6.71
N SER A 68 -9.15 -13.57 6.69
CA SER A 68 -10.05 -13.90 7.81
C SER A 68 -10.47 -15.38 7.90
N ALA A 69 -10.46 -16.14 6.81
CA ALA A 69 -10.65 -17.59 6.74
C ALA A 69 -10.54 -18.03 5.25
N ARG A 70 -10.47 -19.34 5.00
CA ARG A 70 -10.60 -19.95 3.66
C ARG A 70 -11.93 -20.70 3.56
#